data_AF-M0JEQ6-F1
#
_entry.id   AF-M0JEQ6-F1
#
_cell.length_a   1.000
_cell.length_b   1.000
_cell.length_c   1.000
_cell.angle_alpha   90.00
_cell.angle_beta   90.00
_cell.angle_gamma   90.00
#
_symmetry.space_group_name_H-M   'P 1'
#
loop_
_entity.id
_entity.type
_entity.pdbx_description
1 polymer ?
#
loop_
_entity_poly.entity_id
_entity_poly.type
_entity_poly.pdbx_seq_one_letter_code
_entity_poly.pdbx_strand_id
1 'polypeptide(L)'
;MRRLTGNRDGDARRFSARLRRLDAETFARLVSDLWVERGRSVTREGTTVAVDDGRTTRRLVVCHRPPPTVAGDVVVTSRLSDDPGVVDAAELLDIVRYAVDRERSAEILVSYLDPSADRFCSPRFGPDDDARGVDWRATPTGGTVVAVVVVLLFAGLGVVLAHGGLPSVADVPATATADQREAEAATTARPQSESVVRAGANGTETAFSDAETVSYSAFGCPSPPRNVHPSALAPAVVPGASAGGLDGWQRTSAASDPTAEMDRPPAPTARHAAMYVPPSGHRLTLGISLWPSRQAAQSVASTFAPRDETVARWGQYTLIVSGTTPDGDPLARDRTTVWSRPLLSEVRSPSGSRLGYRCVDALLDEATRRRPRPPTTP
;
A
#
# COMPACT_ATOMS: atom_id res chain seq x y z
N MET A 1 23.53 -4.74 18.03
CA MET A 1 22.09 -4.82 17.78
C MET A 1 21.66 -6.29 17.85
N ARG A 2 20.89 -6.71 18.86
CA ARG A 2 20.37 -8.08 18.97
C ARG A 2 19.16 -8.22 18.03
N ARG A 3 19.31 -8.94 16.91
CA ARG A 3 18.17 -9.29 16.05
C ARG A 3 17.25 -10.27 16.80
N LEU A 4 15.94 -10.07 16.67
CA LEU A 4 14.84 -10.74 17.36
C LEU A 4 14.85 -12.27 17.14
N THR A 5 15.11 -13.04 18.21
CA THR A 5 15.53 -14.45 18.19
C THR A 5 14.41 -15.51 18.32
N GLY A 6 13.14 -15.15 18.43
CA GLY A 6 12.12 -16.12 18.85
C GLY A 6 11.61 -17.10 17.79
N ASN A 7 11.44 -16.64 16.55
CA ASN A 7 10.78 -17.46 15.50
C ASN A 7 11.29 -17.15 14.07
N ARG A 8 11.88 -15.97 13.84
CA ARG A 8 12.54 -15.61 12.58
C ARG A 8 13.62 -16.64 12.22
N ASP A 9 14.33 -17.10 13.23
CA ASP A 9 15.35 -18.13 13.14
C ASP A 9 14.80 -19.48 12.63
N GLY A 10 13.56 -19.83 12.97
CA GLY A 10 12.97 -21.14 12.61
C GLY A 10 12.74 -21.28 11.11
N ASP A 11 12.09 -20.29 10.49
CA ASP A 11 11.86 -20.30 9.04
C ASP A 11 13.14 -20.06 8.26
N ALA A 12 13.98 -19.12 8.71
CA ALA A 12 15.26 -18.85 8.07
C ALA A 12 16.16 -20.10 8.08
N ARG A 13 16.19 -20.88 9.18
CA ARG A 13 16.91 -22.17 9.23
C ARG A 13 16.31 -23.21 8.28
N ARG A 14 14.98 -23.32 8.19
CA ARG A 14 14.32 -24.26 7.25
C ARG A 14 14.58 -23.88 5.80
N PHE A 15 14.52 -22.58 5.49
CA PHE A 15 14.82 -22.04 4.17
C PHE A 15 16.28 -22.27 3.80
N SER A 16 17.21 -21.90 4.70
CA SER A 16 18.64 -22.19 4.59
C SER A 16 18.91 -23.68 4.32
N ALA A 17 18.26 -24.58 5.06
CA ALA A 17 18.42 -26.02 4.88
C ALA A 17 17.97 -26.49 3.49
N ARG A 18 16.97 -25.86 2.87
CA ARG A 18 16.55 -26.16 1.49
C ARG A 18 17.49 -25.58 0.46
N LEU A 19 17.88 -24.31 0.61
CA LEU A 19 18.86 -23.66 -0.26
C LEU A 19 20.18 -24.46 -0.33
N ARG A 20 20.59 -25.10 0.77
CA ARG A 20 21.78 -25.97 0.85
C ARG A 20 21.69 -27.29 0.09
N ARG A 21 20.50 -27.69 -0.37
CA ARG A 21 20.30 -28.91 -1.17
C ARG A 21 20.47 -28.65 -2.66
N LEU A 22 20.37 -27.40 -3.08
CA LEU A 22 20.72 -27.00 -4.43
C LEU A 22 22.22 -27.16 -4.63
N ASP A 23 22.63 -27.49 -5.85
CA ASP A 23 24.01 -27.24 -6.25
C ASP A 23 24.24 -25.73 -6.44
N ALA A 24 25.51 -25.32 -6.48
CA ALA A 24 25.88 -23.91 -6.50
C ALA A 24 25.36 -23.18 -7.74
N GLU A 25 25.28 -23.85 -8.89
CA GLU A 25 24.83 -23.23 -10.13
C GLU A 25 23.30 -23.03 -10.12
N THR A 26 22.56 -24.05 -9.67
CA THR A 26 21.12 -23.95 -9.48
C THR A 26 20.76 -22.88 -8.44
N PHE A 27 21.53 -22.76 -7.37
CA PHE A 27 21.35 -21.67 -6.40
C PHE A 27 21.60 -20.29 -7.02
N ALA A 28 22.62 -20.15 -7.88
CA ALA A 28 22.86 -18.91 -8.59
C ALA A 28 21.73 -18.54 -9.58
N ARG A 29 21.12 -19.53 -10.25
CA ARG A 29 19.95 -19.32 -11.10
C ARG A 29 18.74 -18.81 -10.30
N LEU A 30 18.45 -19.43 -9.16
CA LEU A 30 17.41 -18.96 -8.23
C LEU A 30 17.64 -17.49 -7.83
N VAL A 31 18.88 -17.14 -7.47
CA VAL A 31 19.25 -15.75 -7.12
C VAL A 31 19.07 -14.82 -8.32
N SER A 32 19.48 -15.21 -9.53
CA SER A 32 19.26 -14.40 -10.72
C SER A 32 17.78 -14.13 -10.98
N ASP A 33 16.94 -15.15 -10.93
CA ASP A 33 15.50 -15.02 -11.19
C ASP A 33 14.83 -14.11 -10.16
N LEU A 34 15.18 -14.24 -8.88
CA LEU A 34 14.69 -13.33 -7.84
C LEU A 34 15.09 -11.87 -8.11
N TRP A 35 16.30 -11.60 -8.62
CA TRP A 35 16.72 -10.23 -8.92
C TRP A 35 16.11 -9.68 -10.21
N VAL A 36 15.87 -10.53 -11.21
CA VAL A 36 15.10 -10.16 -12.41
C VAL A 36 13.68 -9.76 -12.02
N GLU A 37 13.01 -10.53 -11.17
CA GLU A 37 11.66 -10.20 -10.69
C GLU A 37 11.62 -8.95 -9.80
N ARG A 38 12.73 -8.59 -9.15
CA ARG A 38 12.90 -7.27 -8.49
C ARG A 38 13.06 -6.12 -9.48
N GLY A 39 12.98 -6.40 -10.78
CA GLY A 39 13.11 -5.42 -11.84
C GLY A 39 14.54 -5.01 -12.14
N ARG A 40 15.52 -5.87 -11.85
CA ARG A 40 16.94 -5.61 -12.15
C ARG A 40 17.34 -6.28 -13.46
N SER A 41 18.27 -5.65 -14.18
CA SER A 41 18.94 -6.30 -15.30
C SER A 41 20.04 -7.19 -14.73
N VAL A 42 20.04 -8.47 -15.13
CA VAL A 42 20.92 -9.48 -14.56
C VAL A 42 21.66 -10.22 -15.68
N THR A 43 22.98 -10.35 -15.54
CA THR A 43 23.79 -11.29 -16.33
C THR A 43 24.46 -12.30 -15.39
N ARG A 44 24.45 -13.58 -15.76
CA ARG A 44 24.96 -14.67 -14.93
C ARG A 44 26.08 -15.41 -15.64
N GLU A 45 27.18 -15.62 -14.94
CA GLU A 45 28.32 -16.44 -15.37
C GLU A 45 28.63 -17.46 -14.26
N GLY A 46 28.16 -18.70 -14.44
CA GLY A 46 28.25 -19.75 -13.43
C GLY A 46 27.56 -19.34 -12.13
N THR A 47 28.36 -19.13 -11.08
CA THR A 47 27.93 -18.70 -9.73
C THR A 47 28.09 -17.20 -9.47
N THR A 48 28.57 -16.45 -10.46
CA THR A 48 28.64 -14.99 -10.41
C THR A 48 27.40 -14.40 -11.08
N VAL A 49 26.75 -13.46 -10.40
CA VAL A 49 25.58 -12.74 -10.91
C VAL A 49 25.91 -11.25 -10.92
N ALA A 50 26.01 -10.63 -12.09
CA ALA A 50 26.12 -9.19 -12.20
C ALA A 50 24.72 -8.58 -12.30
N VAL A 51 24.45 -7.62 -11.42
CA VAL A 51 23.16 -6.94 -11.29
C VAL A 51 23.37 -5.47 -11.61
N ASP A 52 22.63 -4.98 -12.59
CA ASP A 52 22.62 -3.57 -12.96
C ASP A 52 21.36 -2.89 -12.39
N ASP A 53 21.57 -1.76 -11.71
CA ASP A 53 20.52 -0.88 -11.19
C ASP A 53 20.35 0.41 -12.00
N GLY A 54 20.87 0.45 -13.22
CA GLY A 54 20.84 1.59 -14.14
C GLY A 54 21.84 2.69 -13.77
N ARG A 55 22.50 2.61 -12.62
CA ARG A 55 23.54 3.56 -12.17
C ARG A 55 24.85 2.88 -11.86
N THR A 56 24.79 1.66 -11.34
CA THR A 56 25.93 0.87 -10.89
C THR A 56 25.70 -0.60 -11.22
N THR A 57 26.75 -1.25 -11.72
CA THR A 57 26.79 -2.71 -11.81
C THR A 57 27.39 -3.26 -10.53
N ARG A 58 26.67 -4.13 -9.85
CA ARG A 58 27.13 -4.84 -8.65
C ARG A 58 27.34 -6.30 -8.97
N ARG A 59 28.44 -6.86 -8.48
CA ARG A 59 28.76 -8.28 -8.62
C ARG A 59 28.32 -9.02 -7.36
N LEU A 60 27.49 -10.04 -7.55
CA LEU A 60 27.07 -10.98 -6.53
C LEU A 60 27.83 -12.30 -6.73
N VAL A 61 28.46 -12.81 -5.67
CA VAL A 61 29.08 -14.13 -5.66
C VAL A 61 28.20 -15.09 -4.88
N VAL A 62 27.58 -16.03 -5.57
CA VAL A 62 26.62 -16.98 -4.97
C VAL A 62 27.35 -18.24 -4.50
N CYS A 63 27.29 -18.53 -3.20
CA CYS A 63 27.99 -19.70 -2.64
C CYS A 63 27.33 -20.24 -1.36
N HIS A 64 27.41 -21.55 -1.13
CA HIS A 64 26.88 -22.15 0.11
C HIS A 64 27.75 -21.89 1.34
N ARG A 65 29.02 -21.52 1.15
CA ARG A 65 29.95 -21.21 2.22
C ARG A 65 30.73 -19.98 1.80
N PRO A 66 30.54 -18.83 2.47
CA PRO A 66 31.28 -17.62 2.16
C PRO A 66 32.79 -17.88 2.21
N PRO A 67 33.57 -17.41 1.22
CA PRO A 67 35.02 -17.33 1.36
C PRO A 67 35.37 -16.39 2.52
N PRO A 68 36.54 -16.57 3.18
CA PRO A 68 36.94 -15.74 4.31
C PRO A 68 37.12 -14.25 3.95
N THR A 69 37.36 -13.93 2.68
CA THR A 69 37.45 -12.56 2.17
C THR A 69 37.07 -12.55 0.69
N VAL A 70 36.11 -11.70 0.32
CA VAL A 70 35.81 -11.35 -1.07
C VAL A 70 35.84 -9.83 -1.14
N ALA A 71 36.88 -9.27 -1.74
CA ALA A 71 37.04 -7.82 -1.82
C ALA A 71 36.13 -7.26 -2.93
N GLY A 72 35.20 -6.37 -2.57
CA GLY A 72 34.38 -5.60 -3.53
C GLY A 72 33.10 -6.28 -4.02
N ASP A 73 32.91 -7.57 -3.79
CA ASP A 73 31.71 -8.31 -4.20
C ASP A 73 30.74 -8.52 -3.04
N VAL A 74 29.44 -8.52 -3.35
CA VAL A 74 28.41 -8.91 -2.38
C VAL A 74 28.29 -10.43 -2.40
N VAL A 75 28.48 -11.07 -1.25
CA VAL A 75 28.34 -12.52 -1.15
C VAL A 75 26.90 -12.87 -0.87
N VAL A 76 26.32 -13.76 -1.68
CA VAL A 76 24.99 -14.32 -1.46
C VAL A 76 25.15 -15.76 -0.99
N THR A 77 24.61 -16.08 0.19
CA THR A 77 24.83 -17.41 0.77
C THR A 77 23.57 -18.11 1.26
N SER A 78 23.58 -19.43 1.13
CA SER A 78 22.50 -20.29 1.64
C SER A 78 22.57 -20.50 3.15
N ARG A 79 23.59 -19.97 3.83
CA ARG A 79 23.76 -20.05 5.29
C ARG A 79 23.25 -18.78 5.95
N LEU A 80 23.04 -18.86 7.27
CA LEU A 80 22.87 -17.68 8.09
C LEU A 80 24.23 -17.06 8.38
N SER A 81 24.31 -15.73 8.37
CA SER A 81 25.54 -14.97 8.58
C SER A 81 25.25 -13.72 9.41
N ASP A 82 26.16 -13.40 10.33
CA ASP A 82 26.13 -12.13 11.07
C ASP A 82 26.93 -11.02 10.35
N ASP A 83 27.59 -11.35 9.23
CA ASP A 83 28.36 -10.40 8.42
C ASP A 83 27.43 -9.47 7.63
N PRO A 84 27.47 -8.14 7.85
CA PRO A 84 26.62 -7.19 7.16
C PRO A 84 26.93 -7.04 5.65
N GLY A 85 28.08 -7.51 5.17
CA GLY A 85 28.43 -7.54 3.74
C GLY A 85 27.86 -8.75 2.99
N VAL A 86 27.14 -9.64 3.68
CA VAL A 86 26.65 -10.90 3.15
C VAL A 86 25.13 -10.91 3.12
N VAL A 87 24.56 -11.16 1.93
CA VAL A 87 23.14 -11.48 1.78
C VAL A 87 22.95 -12.94 2.15
N ASP A 88 22.52 -13.17 3.38
CA ASP A 88 22.38 -14.49 3.95
C ASP A 88 21.01 -15.12 3.64
N ALA A 89 20.78 -16.34 4.12
CA ALA A 89 19.50 -17.03 3.88
C ALA A 89 18.29 -16.33 4.53
N ALA A 90 18.49 -15.59 5.63
CA ALA A 90 17.41 -14.84 6.25
C ALA A 90 17.04 -13.61 5.40
N GLU A 91 18.03 -12.90 4.87
CA GLU A 91 17.81 -11.77 3.97
C GLU A 91 17.21 -12.21 2.63
N LEU A 92 17.66 -13.34 2.06
CA LEU A 92 17.02 -13.94 0.88
C LEU A 92 15.56 -14.31 1.13
N LEU A 93 15.24 -14.82 2.33
CA LEU A 93 13.85 -15.12 2.70
C LEU A 93 13.00 -13.85 2.78
N ASP A 94 13.57 -12.74 3.26
CA ASP A 94 12.89 -11.45 3.28
C ASP A 94 12.68 -10.91 1.85
N ILE A 95 13.67 -11.08 0.96
CA ILE A 95 13.54 -10.75 -0.47
C ILE A 95 12.36 -11.51 -1.10
N VAL A 96 12.28 -12.83 -0.89
CA VAL A 96 11.19 -13.67 -1.39
C VAL A 96 9.83 -13.20 -0.84
N ARG A 97 9.76 -12.80 0.42
CA ARG A 97 8.48 -12.42 1.06
C ARG A 97 7.99 -11.05 0.64
N TYR A 98 8.92 -10.14 0.38
CA TYR A 98 8.61 -8.73 0.42
C TYR A 98 9.16 -7.92 -0.74
N ALA A 99 10.22 -8.38 -1.41
CA ALA A 99 10.83 -7.64 -2.52
C ALA A 99 10.44 -8.18 -3.90
N VAL A 100 9.80 -9.36 -3.96
CA VAL A 100 9.29 -9.98 -5.18
C VAL A 100 7.79 -10.20 -5.02
N ASP A 101 7.05 -10.16 -6.13
CA ASP A 101 5.63 -10.53 -6.14
C ASP A 101 5.45 -11.93 -5.52
N ARG A 102 4.40 -12.11 -4.72
CA ARG A 102 4.23 -13.34 -3.93
C ARG A 102 3.99 -14.56 -4.83
N GLU A 103 3.20 -14.41 -5.88
CA GLU A 103 2.87 -15.50 -6.80
C GLU A 103 4.11 -15.87 -7.60
N ARG A 104 4.83 -14.87 -8.14
CA ARG A 104 6.13 -15.09 -8.80
C ARG A 104 7.17 -15.71 -7.88
N SER A 105 7.27 -15.24 -6.65
CA SER A 105 8.16 -15.85 -5.64
C SER A 105 7.79 -17.29 -5.39
N ALA A 106 6.49 -17.61 -5.30
CA ALA A 106 6.02 -18.98 -5.10
C ALA A 106 6.34 -19.85 -6.32
N GLU A 107 6.08 -19.38 -7.54
CA GLU A 107 6.42 -20.07 -8.78
C GLU A 107 7.93 -20.37 -8.87
N ILE A 108 8.76 -19.36 -8.62
CA ILE A 108 10.23 -19.48 -8.58
C ILE A 108 10.62 -20.50 -7.52
N LEU A 109 10.18 -20.33 -6.27
CA LEU A 109 10.56 -21.23 -5.18
C LEU A 109 10.09 -22.68 -5.42
N VAL A 110 8.92 -22.88 -6.01
CA VAL A 110 8.41 -24.21 -6.37
C VAL A 110 9.26 -24.85 -7.46
N SER A 111 9.69 -24.07 -8.45
CA SER A 111 10.56 -24.55 -9.52
C SER A 111 11.93 -25.01 -9.01
N TYR A 112 12.52 -24.29 -8.04
CA TYR A 112 13.86 -24.58 -7.55
C TYR A 112 13.91 -25.51 -6.33
N LEU A 113 13.04 -25.32 -5.33
CA LEU A 113 13.21 -25.94 -4.01
C LEU A 113 12.33 -27.14 -3.78
N ASP A 114 11.04 -27.06 -4.16
CA ASP A 114 10.01 -28.12 -4.18
C ASP A 114 8.60 -27.49 -4.10
N PRO A 115 7.51 -28.21 -4.41
CA PRO A 115 6.13 -27.68 -4.36
C PRO A 115 5.69 -27.07 -3.02
N SER A 116 6.30 -27.46 -1.90
CA SER A 116 5.96 -26.93 -0.57
C SER A 116 6.77 -25.69 -0.18
N ALA A 117 7.56 -25.15 -1.11
CA ALA A 117 8.37 -23.96 -0.89
C ALA A 117 7.58 -22.65 -0.97
N ASP A 118 6.39 -22.68 -1.59
CA ASP A 118 5.41 -21.59 -1.63
C ASP A 118 5.08 -21.02 -0.24
N ARG A 119 5.11 -21.87 0.81
CA ARG A 119 4.88 -21.46 2.20
C ARG A 119 5.84 -20.38 2.67
N PHE A 120 7.06 -20.32 2.12
CA PHE A 120 8.04 -19.31 2.50
C PHE A 120 7.63 -17.90 2.05
N CYS A 121 6.81 -17.79 1.00
CA CYS A 121 6.31 -16.52 0.45
C CYS A 121 5.20 -15.90 1.31
N SER A 122 4.70 -16.61 2.33
CA SER A 122 3.68 -16.05 3.23
C SER A 122 4.28 -14.95 4.11
N PRO A 123 3.69 -13.73 4.13
CA PRO A 123 4.07 -12.70 5.10
C PRO A 123 3.89 -13.24 6.52
N ARG A 124 4.82 -12.91 7.41
CA ARG A 124 4.60 -13.12 8.84
C ARG A 124 4.16 -11.80 9.45
N PHE A 125 2.90 -11.73 9.83
CA PHE A 125 2.46 -10.81 10.88
C PHE A 125 2.77 -11.51 12.20
N GLY A 126 3.75 -10.99 12.95
CA GLY A 126 3.99 -11.50 14.30
C GLY A 126 2.80 -11.11 15.19
N PRO A 127 2.50 -11.88 16.25
CA PRO A 127 1.52 -11.44 17.25
C PRO A 127 1.92 -10.11 17.92
N ASP A 128 3.21 -9.74 17.90
CA ASP A 128 3.71 -8.45 18.40
C ASP A 128 3.49 -7.27 17.42
N ASP A 129 3.24 -7.52 16.13
CA ASP A 129 2.89 -6.47 15.17
C ASP A 129 1.40 -6.08 15.25
N ASP A 130 0.55 -6.96 15.78
CA ASP A 130 -0.85 -6.64 16.14
C ASP A 130 -0.92 -5.78 17.42
N ALA A 131 0.10 -5.82 18.28
CA ALA A 131 0.10 -5.10 19.57
C ALA A 131 0.35 -3.58 19.45
N ARG A 132 0.65 -3.05 18.25
CA ARG A 132 0.60 -1.60 17.97
C ARG A 132 -0.71 -1.17 17.31
N GLY A 133 -1.64 -2.09 17.11
CA GLY A 133 -3.04 -1.79 16.91
C GLY A 133 -3.64 -1.33 18.24
N VAL A 134 -3.99 -0.04 18.29
CA VAL A 134 -4.83 0.61 19.31
C VAL A 134 -5.77 -0.40 19.97
N ASP A 135 -5.72 -0.48 21.31
CA ASP A 135 -6.63 -1.23 22.18
C ASP A 135 -8.10 -0.92 21.82
N TRP A 136 -8.64 -1.60 20.82
CA TRP A 136 -10.07 -1.69 20.61
C TRP A 136 -10.58 -2.74 21.59
N ARG A 137 -10.81 -2.29 22.83
CA ARG A 137 -11.74 -2.96 23.73
C ARG A 137 -13.11 -2.95 23.03
N ALA A 138 -13.40 -4.03 22.33
CA ALA A 138 -14.75 -4.38 21.96
C ALA A 138 -15.54 -4.56 23.25
N THR A 139 -16.38 -3.58 23.59
CA THR A 139 -17.45 -3.76 24.58
C THR A 139 -18.39 -4.84 24.07
N PRO A 140 -18.57 -5.96 24.79
CA PRO A 140 -19.63 -6.89 24.48
C PRO A 140 -20.95 -6.31 25.01
N THR A 141 -21.82 -5.84 24.12
CA THR A 141 -23.25 -5.73 24.42
C THR A 141 -23.83 -7.15 24.48
N GLY A 142 -23.71 -7.76 25.64
CA GLY A 142 -24.42 -8.98 26.02
C GLY A 142 -25.19 -8.69 27.30
N GLY A 143 -26.48 -8.43 27.17
CA GLY A 143 -27.39 -8.36 28.32
C GLY A 143 -27.47 -9.72 28.98
N THR A 144 -27.02 -9.83 30.23
CA THR A 144 -27.53 -10.83 31.17
C THR A 144 -27.29 -10.33 32.59
N VAL A 145 -28.40 -10.17 33.30
CA VAL A 145 -28.51 -9.80 34.70
C VAL A 145 -27.96 -10.93 35.55
N VAL A 146 -26.90 -10.69 36.32
CA VAL A 146 -26.59 -11.45 37.54
C VAL A 146 -26.08 -10.48 38.60
N ALA A 147 -26.94 -10.24 39.58
CA ALA A 147 -26.60 -9.57 40.83
C ALA A 147 -25.88 -10.57 41.74
N VAL A 148 -24.66 -10.23 42.19
CA VAL A 148 -24.12 -10.73 43.47
C VAL A 148 -23.35 -9.61 44.14
N VAL A 149 -23.88 -9.21 45.29
CA VAL A 149 -23.32 -8.31 46.29
C VAL A 149 -22.34 -9.09 47.15
N VAL A 150 -21.11 -8.60 47.34
CA VAL A 150 -20.36 -8.79 48.61
C VAL A 150 -19.57 -7.52 48.92
N VAL A 151 -19.91 -6.95 50.09
CA VAL A 151 -19.32 -5.82 50.77
C VAL A 151 -18.14 -6.28 51.63
N LEU A 152 -17.05 -5.51 51.65
CA LEU A 152 -15.98 -5.39 52.68
C LEU A 152 -15.08 -4.25 52.16
N LEU A 153 -15.07 -2.98 52.60
CA LEU A 153 -15.22 -2.31 53.88
C LEU A 153 -14.16 -2.71 54.92
N PHE A 154 -13.03 -1.99 54.91
CA PHE A 154 -12.27 -1.36 56.02
C PHE A 154 -11.08 -0.61 55.37
N ALA A 155 -11.07 0.74 55.30
CA ALA A 155 -10.53 1.69 56.29
C ALA A 155 -9.04 1.45 56.61
N GLY A 156 -8.09 2.40 56.60
CA GLY A 156 -8.10 3.86 56.46
C GLY A 156 -6.72 4.41 56.90
N LEU A 157 -6.62 5.75 56.99
CA LEU A 157 -5.48 6.64 57.32
C LEU A 157 -4.57 6.99 56.12
N GLY A 158 -4.42 8.24 55.66
CA GLY A 158 -4.45 9.55 56.35
C GLY A 158 -3.00 10.04 56.48
N VAL A 159 -2.53 11.11 55.83
CA VAL A 159 -2.49 12.55 56.24
C VAL A 159 -1.78 13.30 55.06
N VAL A 160 -2.35 14.25 54.28
CA VAL A 160 -2.66 15.70 54.43
C VAL A 160 -1.49 16.63 54.83
N LEU A 161 -1.35 17.73 54.05
CA LEU A 161 -0.63 19.02 54.26
C LEU A 161 0.65 19.21 53.40
N ALA A 162 0.97 20.35 52.78
CA ALA A 162 0.26 21.57 52.36
C ALA A 162 1.30 22.55 51.73
N HIS A 163 0.86 23.44 50.81
CA HIS A 163 1.40 24.79 50.47
C HIS A 163 2.75 24.87 49.71
N GLY A 164 2.98 25.74 48.72
CA GLY A 164 2.22 26.84 48.13
C GLY A 164 3.05 27.61 47.07
N GLY A 165 2.46 28.62 46.42
CA GLY A 165 3.17 29.77 45.85
C GLY A 165 3.32 29.90 44.32
N LEU A 166 2.34 30.56 43.68
CA LEU A 166 2.56 31.53 42.58
C LEU A 166 2.92 32.91 43.23
N PRO A 167 3.34 34.02 42.55
CA PRO A 167 3.14 34.38 41.12
C PRO A 167 4.28 35.23 40.46
N SER A 168 4.09 35.63 39.18
CA SER A 168 4.45 36.94 38.54
C SER A 168 4.29 36.77 37.02
N VAL A 169 3.33 37.35 36.28
CA VAL A 169 3.03 38.77 35.95
C VAL A 169 4.21 39.53 35.32
N ALA A 170 4.10 39.82 34.03
CA ALA A 170 4.41 41.10 33.39
C ALA A 170 3.67 41.18 32.04
N ASP A 171 2.99 42.32 31.85
CA ASP A 171 1.96 42.64 30.86
C ASP A 171 2.47 43.72 29.88
N VAL A 172 1.89 43.74 28.66
CA VAL A 172 1.47 44.93 27.86
C VAL A 172 2.56 45.80 27.17
N PRO A 173 2.30 46.55 26.05
CA PRO A 173 1.05 46.79 25.30
C PRO A 173 1.05 46.54 23.77
N ALA A 174 -0.18 46.64 23.26
CA ALA A 174 -0.65 46.74 21.89
C ALA A 174 -0.41 48.11 21.21
N THR A 175 -0.49 48.12 19.86
CA THR A 175 -0.85 49.30 19.06
C THR A 175 -1.99 48.93 18.12
N ALA A 176 -3.06 49.72 18.22
CA ALA A 176 -4.24 49.72 17.37
C ALA A 176 -3.98 50.49 16.07
N THR A 177 -4.64 50.09 15.00
CA THR A 177 -5.12 51.03 13.98
C THR A 177 -6.44 50.49 13.45
N ALA A 178 -7.54 51.11 13.87
CA ALA A 178 -8.81 51.04 13.19
C ALA A 178 -8.82 52.16 12.14
N ASP A 179 -9.30 51.86 10.94
CA ASP A 179 -9.96 52.88 10.15
C ASP A 179 -11.24 52.31 9.55
N GLN A 180 -12.28 53.10 9.72
CA GLN A 180 -13.69 52.79 9.61
C GLN A 180 -14.18 53.38 8.29
N ARG A 181 -14.89 52.61 7.47
CA ARG A 181 -15.85 53.23 6.56
C ARG A 181 -17.10 52.37 6.38
N GLU A 182 -18.16 53.04 6.76
CA GLU A 182 -19.56 52.68 6.86
C GLU A 182 -20.24 53.02 5.54
N ALA A 183 -21.14 52.14 5.08
CA ALA A 183 -22.22 52.49 4.17
C ALA A 183 -23.34 51.47 4.38
N GLU A 184 -24.27 51.85 5.25
CA GLU A 184 -25.54 51.21 5.52
C GLU A 184 -26.59 51.73 4.53
N ALA A 185 -27.40 50.84 3.97
CA ALA A 185 -28.75 51.18 3.48
C ALA A 185 -29.59 49.90 3.40
N ALA A 186 -30.39 49.68 4.42
CA ALA A 186 -31.48 48.72 4.43
C ALA A 186 -32.64 49.21 3.55
N THR A 187 -33.33 48.29 2.86
CA THR A 187 -34.69 48.51 2.35
C THR A 187 -35.52 47.24 2.51
N THR A 188 -36.76 47.48 2.92
CA THR A 188 -37.75 46.57 3.53
C THR A 188 -38.67 45.91 2.48
N ALA A 189 -39.27 44.77 2.85
CA ALA A 189 -40.59 44.21 2.45
C ALA A 189 -40.75 43.18 1.29
N ARG A 190 -40.93 41.89 1.67
CA ARG A 190 -42.00 40.86 1.40
C ARG A 190 -43.07 41.08 0.27
N PRO A 191 -43.93 40.07 -0.11
CA PRO A 191 -43.83 38.61 -0.41
C PRO A 191 -44.63 38.13 -1.69
N GLN A 192 -44.77 36.79 -1.88
CA GLN A 192 -45.69 35.99 -2.76
C GLN A 192 -45.07 35.49 -4.09
N SER A 193 -45.18 34.23 -4.55
CA SER A 193 -46.16 33.13 -4.36
C SER A 193 -45.45 31.76 -4.48
N GLU A 194 -45.63 30.81 -3.55
CA GLU A 194 -46.52 29.64 -3.65
C GLU A 194 -46.78 29.04 -5.04
N SER A 195 -46.28 27.83 -5.27
CA SER A 195 -47.05 26.76 -5.90
C SER A 195 -46.73 25.41 -5.22
N VAL A 196 -47.58 25.08 -4.25
CA VAL A 196 -47.72 23.73 -3.68
C VAL A 196 -48.48 22.88 -4.70
N VAL A 197 -47.94 21.70 -5.06
CA VAL A 197 -48.74 20.57 -5.52
C VAL A 197 -48.37 19.37 -4.66
N ARG A 198 -49.30 18.98 -3.78
CA ARG A 198 -49.24 17.79 -2.95
C ARG A 198 -50.55 17.00 -3.15
N ALA A 199 -50.45 15.89 -3.88
CA ALA A 199 -51.32 14.72 -3.84
C ALA A 199 -50.59 13.65 -4.68
N GLY A 200 -50.38 12.40 -4.30
CA GLY A 200 -50.87 11.62 -3.18
C GLY A 200 -50.92 10.15 -3.65
N ALA A 201 -50.43 9.26 -2.79
CA ALA A 201 -50.70 7.81 -2.75
C ALA A 201 -50.08 6.88 -3.83
N ASN A 202 -49.25 5.98 -3.30
CA ASN A 202 -49.14 4.57 -3.66
C ASN A 202 -48.67 4.22 -5.08
N GLY A 203 -47.35 4.18 -5.24
CA GLY A 203 -46.70 3.43 -6.30
C GLY A 203 -45.29 3.11 -5.84
N THR A 204 -45.15 1.98 -5.16
CA THR A 204 -43.92 1.20 -4.97
C THR A 204 -42.67 1.89 -5.52
N GLU A 205 -42.04 2.70 -4.67
CA GLU A 205 -40.69 3.22 -4.90
C GLU A 205 -39.83 1.97 -5.05
N THR A 206 -39.59 1.62 -6.31
CA THR A 206 -38.85 0.43 -6.68
C THR A 206 -37.44 0.77 -6.30
N ALA A 207 -37.07 0.38 -5.08
CA ALA A 207 -35.69 0.30 -4.66
C ALA A 207 -34.95 -0.35 -5.81
N PHE A 208 -34.11 0.43 -6.50
CA PHE A 208 -33.13 -0.08 -7.44
C PHE A 208 -32.11 -0.87 -6.61
N SER A 209 -32.53 -2.07 -6.20
CA SER A 209 -31.72 -3.14 -5.67
C SER A 209 -30.98 -3.75 -6.85
N ASP A 210 -30.02 -3.02 -7.40
CA ASP A 210 -28.96 -3.55 -8.27
C ASP A 210 -27.61 -2.92 -7.89
N ALA A 211 -27.44 -2.63 -6.60
CA ALA A 211 -26.12 -2.40 -6.03
C ALA A 211 -25.41 -3.75 -5.93
N GLU A 212 -24.84 -4.20 -7.05
CA GLU A 212 -23.88 -5.28 -7.08
C GLU A 212 -22.75 -4.93 -6.11
N THR A 213 -22.87 -5.47 -4.90
CA THR A 213 -22.07 -5.04 -3.77
C THR A 213 -20.74 -5.76 -3.90
N VAL A 214 -19.80 -5.16 -4.63
CA VAL A 214 -18.43 -5.70 -4.75
C VAL A 214 -17.90 -6.00 -3.35
N SER A 215 -17.78 -7.29 -3.05
CA SER A 215 -17.36 -7.78 -1.74
C SER A 215 -15.84 -7.78 -1.68
N TYR A 216 -15.25 -6.66 -1.25
CA TYR A 216 -13.79 -6.52 -1.11
C TYR A 216 -13.20 -7.60 -0.20
N SER A 217 -13.91 -8.02 0.85
CA SER A 217 -13.47 -9.12 1.71
C SER A 217 -13.42 -10.47 1.00
N ALA A 218 -14.33 -10.75 0.06
CA ALA A 218 -14.28 -11.98 -0.75
C ALA A 218 -13.03 -12.02 -1.66
N PHE A 219 -12.51 -10.85 -2.06
CA PHE A 219 -11.27 -10.72 -2.81
C PHE A 219 -10.01 -10.68 -1.92
N GLY A 220 -10.18 -10.75 -0.59
CA GLY A 220 -9.07 -10.56 0.35
C GLY A 220 -8.54 -9.12 0.37
N CYS A 221 -9.31 -8.16 -0.14
CA CYS A 221 -8.98 -6.75 -0.11
C CYS A 221 -9.36 -6.12 1.25
N PRO A 222 -8.56 -5.15 1.73
CA PRO A 222 -9.01 -4.29 2.82
C PRO A 222 -10.26 -3.50 2.39
N SER A 223 -11.09 -3.17 3.38
CA SER A 223 -12.27 -2.33 3.14
C SER A 223 -11.84 -0.95 2.63
N PRO A 224 -12.46 -0.41 1.56
CA PRO A 224 -12.11 0.90 1.05
C PRO A 224 -12.41 1.98 2.10
N PRO A 225 -11.46 2.90 2.37
CA PRO A 225 -11.71 4.01 3.26
C PRO A 225 -12.81 4.91 2.69
N ARG A 226 -13.40 5.77 3.54
CA ARG A 226 -14.44 6.73 3.11
C ARG A 226 -13.92 8.14 3.31
N ASN A 227 -14.07 8.99 2.29
CA ASN A 227 -13.76 10.43 2.36
C ASN A 227 -12.34 10.75 2.85
N VAL A 228 -11.37 9.90 2.53
CA VAL A 228 -9.96 10.11 2.85
C VAL A 228 -9.30 10.81 1.68
N HIS A 229 -8.48 11.82 1.97
CA HIS A 229 -7.80 12.55 0.93
C HIS A 229 -6.85 11.60 0.14
N PRO A 230 -6.88 11.60 -1.20
CA PRO A 230 -6.10 10.68 -2.03
C PRO A 230 -4.59 10.64 -1.72
N SER A 231 -4.00 11.75 -1.27
CA SER A 231 -2.59 11.82 -0.89
C SER A 231 -2.23 10.90 0.29
N ALA A 232 -3.17 10.64 1.19
CA ALA A 232 -2.96 9.76 2.34
C ALA A 232 -2.95 8.26 1.97
N LEU A 233 -3.40 7.94 0.75
CA LEU A 233 -3.40 6.57 0.23
C LEU A 233 -2.15 6.25 -0.59
N ALA A 234 -1.40 7.28 -1.01
CA ALA A 234 -0.24 7.14 -1.87
C ALA A 234 0.88 6.34 -1.16
N PRO A 235 1.52 5.38 -1.84
CA PRO A 235 2.62 4.62 -1.28
C PRO A 235 3.76 5.52 -0.76
N ALA A 236 4.27 5.18 0.42
CA ALA A 236 5.53 5.74 0.89
C ALA A 236 6.68 4.90 0.31
N VAL A 237 7.71 5.58 -0.20
CA VAL A 237 8.94 4.91 -0.62
C VAL A 237 9.94 5.05 0.51
N VAL A 238 10.46 3.93 1.00
CA VAL A 238 11.46 3.92 2.07
C VAL A 238 12.85 3.76 1.45
N PRO A 239 13.84 4.60 1.79
CA PRO A 239 15.21 4.39 1.38
C PRO A 239 15.80 3.18 2.12
N GLY A 240 15.87 2.03 1.45
CA GLY A 240 16.51 0.81 1.97
C GLY A 240 15.52 -0.32 2.27
N ALA A 241 16.04 -1.55 2.30
CA ALA A 241 15.31 -2.82 2.39
C ALA A 241 14.24 -2.80 3.50
N SER A 242 13.03 -2.48 3.09
CA SER A 242 11.82 -2.41 3.88
C SER A 242 10.87 -3.46 3.30
N ALA A 243 10.12 -4.14 4.16
CA ALA A 243 9.25 -5.25 3.78
C ALA A 243 8.05 -4.89 2.86
N GLY A 244 8.13 -3.75 2.15
CA GLY A 244 7.06 -3.14 1.37
C GLY A 244 7.27 -3.14 -0.13
N GLY A 245 8.13 -3.97 -0.73
CA GLY A 245 8.16 -4.17 -2.20
C GLY A 245 8.65 -3.01 -3.07
N LEU A 246 8.77 -1.79 -2.54
CA LEU A 246 9.25 -0.60 -3.25
C LEU A 246 10.72 -0.27 -2.91
N ASP A 247 11.50 -1.29 -2.57
CA ASP A 247 12.89 -1.11 -2.17
C ASP A 247 13.75 -0.58 -3.32
N GLY A 248 14.39 0.56 -3.08
CA GLY A 248 15.21 1.25 -4.07
C GLY A 248 14.42 2.00 -5.12
N TRP A 249 13.09 2.07 -5.00
CA TRP A 249 12.30 3.02 -5.76
C TRP A 249 12.59 4.44 -5.27
N GLN A 250 12.25 5.43 -6.07
CA GLN A 250 12.33 6.85 -5.70
C GLN A 250 11.00 7.51 -5.99
N ARG A 251 10.49 8.33 -5.07
CA ARG A 251 9.35 9.22 -5.33
C ARG A 251 9.90 10.58 -5.71
N THR A 252 9.69 11.00 -6.95
CA THR A 252 10.34 12.19 -7.52
C THR A 252 9.45 13.43 -7.52
N SER A 253 8.14 13.25 -7.63
CA SER A 253 7.18 14.36 -7.57
C SER A 253 5.83 13.90 -7.00
N ALA A 254 5.09 14.85 -6.45
CA ALA A 254 3.74 14.64 -5.97
C ALA A 254 2.94 15.94 -6.01
N ALA A 255 1.69 15.88 -6.47
CA ALA A 255 0.78 17.01 -6.52
C ALA A 255 -0.63 16.55 -6.12
N SER A 256 -1.29 17.32 -5.26
CA SER A 256 -2.73 17.22 -5.03
C SER A 256 -3.44 18.14 -6.01
N ASP A 257 -4.57 17.69 -6.56
CA ASP A 257 -5.34 18.39 -7.58
C ASP A 257 -4.50 18.91 -8.76
N PRO A 258 -3.76 18.03 -9.46
CA PRO A 258 -3.06 18.42 -10.68
C PRO A 258 -4.06 19.00 -11.69
N THR A 259 -3.63 20.04 -12.40
CA THR A 259 -4.45 20.80 -13.35
C THR A 259 -5.21 19.86 -14.27
N ALA A 260 -6.54 19.93 -14.25
CA ALA A 260 -7.39 19.04 -15.04
C ALA A 260 -7.21 19.31 -16.55
N GLU A 261 -6.97 18.26 -17.34
CA GLU A 261 -7.25 18.31 -18.78
C GLU A 261 -8.74 18.64 -18.97
N MET A 262 -9.03 19.68 -19.77
CA MET A 262 -10.35 20.32 -19.90
C MET A 262 -11.47 19.42 -20.45
N ASP A 263 -11.16 18.25 -21.01
CA ASP A 263 -12.13 17.41 -21.69
C ASP A 263 -12.38 16.09 -20.96
N ARG A 264 -13.13 16.07 -19.82
CA ARG A 264 -13.57 14.79 -19.18
C ARG A 264 -14.62 14.92 -18.03
N PRO A 265 -15.26 13.80 -17.59
CA PRO A 265 -16.51 13.66 -16.81
C PRO A 265 -16.50 14.40 -15.46
N PRO A 266 -17.61 14.43 -14.68
CA PRO A 266 -17.71 15.18 -13.42
C PRO A 266 -16.41 15.12 -12.62
N ALA A 267 -15.84 16.29 -12.29
CA ALA A 267 -14.56 16.33 -11.61
C ALA A 267 -14.63 15.49 -10.32
N PRO A 268 -13.63 14.64 -10.05
CA PRO A 268 -13.54 13.95 -8.78
C PRO A 268 -13.47 14.98 -7.65
N THR A 269 -13.96 14.58 -6.49
CA THR A 269 -13.98 15.41 -5.28
C THR A 269 -12.57 15.80 -4.83
N ALA A 270 -11.58 14.94 -5.06
CA ALA A 270 -10.17 15.24 -4.83
C ALA A 270 -9.29 14.35 -5.73
N ARG A 271 -8.10 14.83 -6.09
CA ARG A 271 -7.07 14.05 -6.79
C ARG A 271 -5.71 14.14 -6.12
N HIS A 272 -4.91 13.11 -6.31
CA HIS A 272 -3.50 13.13 -6.04
C HIS A 272 -2.75 12.37 -7.12
N ALA A 273 -1.65 12.92 -7.61
CA ALA A 273 -0.75 12.25 -8.52
C ALA A 273 0.66 12.23 -7.90
N ALA A 274 1.33 11.09 -8.00
CA ALA A 274 2.72 10.95 -7.56
C ALA A 274 3.52 10.14 -8.59
N MET A 275 4.75 10.59 -8.84
CA MET A 275 5.69 9.93 -9.75
C MET A 275 6.68 9.08 -8.97
N TYR A 276 6.84 7.84 -9.42
CA TYR A 276 7.71 6.83 -8.87
C TYR A 276 8.70 6.35 -9.94
N VAL A 277 9.94 6.15 -9.53
CA VAL A 277 11.03 5.66 -10.38
C VAL A 277 11.54 4.38 -9.77
N PRO A 278 11.15 3.20 -10.26
CA PRO A 278 11.81 1.95 -9.94
C PRO A 278 13.30 1.99 -10.32
N PRO A 279 14.11 1.05 -9.79
CA PRO A 279 15.52 0.95 -10.13
C PRO A 279 15.81 0.69 -11.61
N SER A 280 14.84 0.16 -12.37
CA SER A 280 14.94 0.04 -13.83
C SER A 280 14.99 1.40 -14.56
N GLY A 281 14.75 2.52 -13.87
CA GLY A 281 14.80 3.87 -14.44
C GLY A 281 13.52 4.31 -15.15
N HIS A 282 12.55 3.41 -15.34
CA HIS A 282 11.22 3.76 -15.82
C HIS A 282 10.54 4.77 -14.90
N ARG A 283 9.61 5.57 -15.43
CA ARG A 283 8.83 6.52 -14.63
C ARG A 283 7.38 6.07 -14.61
N LEU A 284 6.83 5.89 -13.42
CA LEU A 284 5.44 5.47 -13.21
C LEU A 284 4.69 6.61 -12.52
N THR A 285 3.58 7.03 -13.09
CA THR A 285 2.71 8.03 -12.47
C THR A 285 1.49 7.33 -11.89
N LEU A 286 1.34 7.36 -10.57
CA LEU A 286 0.14 6.88 -9.89
C LEU A 286 -0.80 8.07 -9.63
N GLY A 287 -1.94 8.07 -10.31
CA GLY A 287 -3.08 8.94 -10.04
C GLY A 287 -4.10 8.24 -9.13
N ILE A 288 -4.48 8.89 -8.04
CA ILE A 288 -5.53 8.47 -7.11
C ILE A 288 -6.62 9.55 -7.15
N SER A 289 -7.84 9.20 -7.53
CA SER A 289 -8.97 10.13 -7.57
C SER A 289 -10.11 9.64 -6.69
N LEU A 290 -10.63 10.52 -5.83
CA LEU A 290 -11.81 10.28 -5.01
C LEU A 290 -13.06 10.79 -5.73
N TRP A 291 -14.06 9.93 -5.92
CA TRP A 291 -15.28 10.29 -6.63
C TRP A 291 -16.47 10.50 -5.67
N PRO A 292 -17.46 11.35 -6.04
CA PRO A 292 -18.65 11.58 -5.22
C PRO A 292 -19.41 10.30 -4.90
N SER A 293 -19.38 9.31 -5.80
CA SER A 293 -20.05 8.03 -5.62
C SER A 293 -19.24 6.87 -6.21
N ARG A 294 -19.55 5.64 -5.76
CA ARG A 294 -18.96 4.41 -6.31
C ARG A 294 -19.31 4.24 -7.79
N GLN A 295 -20.51 4.65 -8.19
CA GLN A 295 -20.98 4.60 -9.57
C GLN A 295 -20.19 5.57 -10.46
N ALA A 296 -19.91 6.78 -9.97
CA ALA A 296 -19.04 7.72 -10.67
C ALA A 296 -17.63 7.15 -10.88
N ALA A 297 -17.02 6.59 -9.82
CA ALA A 297 -15.73 5.90 -9.91
C ALA A 297 -15.76 4.74 -10.93
N GLN A 298 -16.83 3.94 -10.95
CA GLN A 298 -17.00 2.83 -11.90
C GLN A 298 -17.10 3.32 -13.35
N SER A 299 -17.89 4.36 -13.62
CA SER A 299 -18.06 4.91 -14.97
C SER A 299 -16.72 5.35 -15.56
N VAL A 300 -15.87 5.97 -14.74
CA VAL A 300 -14.56 6.44 -15.18
C VAL A 300 -13.57 5.31 -15.34
N ALA A 301 -13.55 4.34 -14.41
CA ALA A 301 -12.68 3.17 -14.52
C ALA A 301 -12.89 2.43 -15.86
N SER A 302 -14.16 2.30 -16.32
CA SER A 302 -14.46 1.70 -17.62
C SER A 302 -13.99 2.51 -18.83
N THR A 303 -13.90 3.85 -18.72
CA THR A 303 -13.46 4.73 -19.81
C THR A 303 -11.93 4.74 -19.99
N PHE A 304 -11.17 4.53 -18.92
CA PHE A 304 -9.70 4.58 -18.95
C PHE A 304 -9.02 3.23 -19.25
N ALA A 305 -9.74 2.12 -19.05
CA ALA A 305 -9.27 0.77 -19.37
C ALA A 305 -8.73 0.51 -20.80
N PRO A 306 -9.06 1.29 -21.86
CA PRO A 306 -8.49 1.09 -23.20
C PRO A 306 -7.06 1.62 -23.41
N ARG A 307 -6.51 2.42 -22.50
CA ARG A 307 -5.19 3.06 -22.68
C ARG A 307 -4.04 2.12 -22.24
N ASP A 308 -2.80 2.48 -22.55
CA ASP A 308 -1.58 1.83 -22.04
C ASP A 308 -1.36 2.07 -20.53
N GLU A 309 -2.46 2.13 -19.78
CA GLU A 309 -2.56 2.46 -18.37
C GLU A 309 -3.16 1.26 -17.63
N THR A 310 -2.78 1.11 -16.36
CA THR A 310 -3.38 0.14 -15.44
C THR A 310 -4.39 0.84 -14.55
N VAL A 311 -5.64 0.40 -14.57
CA VAL A 311 -6.76 1.05 -13.87
C VAL A 311 -7.41 0.07 -12.90
N ALA A 312 -7.49 0.44 -11.63
CA ALA A 312 -8.19 -0.31 -10.58
C ALA A 312 -9.20 0.58 -9.85
N ARG A 313 -10.36 0.01 -9.45
CA ARG A 313 -11.35 0.70 -8.61
C ARG A 313 -11.39 0.11 -7.21
N TRP A 314 -11.21 0.95 -6.20
CA TRP A 314 -11.34 0.57 -4.80
C TRP A 314 -12.37 1.48 -4.11
N GLY A 315 -13.61 1.01 -3.99
CA GLY A 315 -14.73 1.79 -3.47
C GLY A 315 -15.06 3.00 -4.35
N GLN A 316 -14.90 4.20 -3.78
CA GLN A 316 -15.03 5.50 -4.44
C GLN A 316 -13.72 5.99 -5.07
N TYR A 317 -12.63 5.22 -4.98
CA TYR A 317 -11.35 5.62 -5.55
C TYR A 317 -11.12 4.93 -6.89
N THR A 318 -10.54 5.67 -7.83
CA THR A 318 -9.87 5.10 -9.01
C THR A 318 -8.37 5.28 -8.86
N LEU A 319 -7.64 4.19 -9.05
CA LEU A 319 -6.18 4.13 -9.08
C LEU A 319 -5.76 3.92 -10.53
N ILE A 320 -5.00 4.86 -11.08
CA ILE A 320 -4.55 4.84 -12.48
C ILE A 320 -3.04 4.91 -12.46
N VAL A 321 -2.37 3.94 -13.10
CA VAL A 321 -0.92 3.95 -13.28
C VAL A 321 -0.61 4.04 -14.76
N SER A 322 0.12 5.08 -15.15
CA SER A 322 0.75 5.18 -16.46
C SER A 322 2.26 5.06 -16.30
N GLY A 323 2.95 4.61 -17.36
CA GLY A 323 4.39 4.41 -17.33
C GLY A 323 5.08 4.97 -18.56
N THR A 324 6.31 5.46 -18.40
CA THR A 324 7.19 5.84 -19.51
C THR A 324 8.58 5.22 -19.37
N THR A 325 9.26 5.03 -20.49
CA THR A 325 10.69 4.69 -20.57
C THR A 325 11.54 5.84 -19.99
N PRO A 326 12.84 5.60 -19.71
CA PRO A 326 13.76 6.67 -19.33
C PRO A 326 13.83 7.80 -20.36
N ASP A 327 13.64 7.46 -21.64
CA ASP A 327 13.65 8.38 -22.79
C ASP A 327 12.33 9.15 -22.96
N GLY A 328 11.28 8.76 -22.22
CA GLY A 328 9.98 9.45 -22.20
C GLY A 328 8.88 8.79 -23.04
N ASP A 329 9.16 7.68 -23.73
CA ASP A 329 8.16 6.95 -24.51
C ASP A 329 7.15 6.25 -23.59
N PRO A 330 5.86 6.19 -23.95
CA PRO A 330 4.87 5.40 -23.21
C PRO A 330 5.29 3.92 -23.11
N LEU A 331 5.16 3.34 -21.92
CA LEU A 331 5.31 1.90 -21.75
C LEU A 331 4.11 1.18 -22.34
N ALA A 332 4.38 0.09 -23.07
CA ALA A 332 3.32 -0.80 -23.53
C ALA A 332 2.52 -1.35 -22.33
N ARG A 333 1.21 -1.54 -22.53
CA ARG A 333 0.26 -1.96 -21.48
C ARG A 333 0.71 -3.16 -20.64
N ASP A 334 1.30 -4.17 -21.25
CA ASP A 334 1.81 -5.37 -20.57
C ASP A 334 2.91 -5.01 -19.58
N ARG A 335 3.88 -4.19 -20.00
CA ARG A 335 4.94 -3.67 -19.14
C ARG A 335 4.39 -2.73 -18.06
N THR A 336 3.49 -1.81 -18.40
CA THR A 336 2.83 -0.94 -17.42
C THR A 336 2.13 -1.77 -16.34
N THR A 337 1.47 -2.86 -16.73
CA THR A 337 0.79 -3.76 -15.78
C THR A 337 1.77 -4.43 -14.83
N VAL A 338 2.87 -5.00 -15.35
CA VAL A 338 3.92 -5.62 -14.52
C VAL A 338 4.45 -4.64 -13.46
N TRP A 339 4.77 -3.41 -13.86
CA TRP A 339 5.35 -2.43 -12.94
C TRP A 339 4.32 -1.75 -12.02
N SER A 340 3.06 -1.68 -12.43
CA SER A 340 1.99 -1.10 -11.61
C SER A 340 1.59 -1.99 -10.44
N ARG A 341 1.69 -3.32 -10.57
CA ARG A 341 1.26 -4.28 -9.52
C ARG A 341 1.99 -4.03 -8.19
N PRO A 342 3.34 -3.96 -8.13
CA PRO A 342 4.05 -3.62 -6.89
C PRO A 342 3.62 -2.29 -6.30
N LEU A 343 3.49 -1.26 -7.14
CA LEU A 343 3.11 0.08 -6.70
C LEU A 343 1.70 0.14 -6.12
N LEU A 344 0.73 -0.48 -6.80
CA LEU A 344 -0.65 -0.56 -6.35
C LEU A 344 -0.78 -1.41 -5.08
N SER A 345 0.03 -2.46 -4.93
CA SER A 345 0.00 -3.34 -3.77
C SER A 345 0.32 -2.62 -2.45
N GLU A 346 1.07 -1.51 -2.53
CA GLU A 346 1.46 -0.69 -1.39
C GLU A 346 0.57 0.52 -1.14
N VAL A 347 -0.52 0.68 -1.89
CA VAL A 347 -1.56 1.65 -1.54
C VAL A 347 -2.17 1.26 -0.20
N ARG A 348 -2.18 2.20 0.75
CA ARG A 348 -2.56 1.95 2.15
C ARG A 348 -3.83 2.71 2.52
N SER A 349 -4.67 2.07 3.32
CA SER A 349 -5.70 2.79 4.07
C SER A 349 -5.05 3.56 5.24
N PRO A 350 -5.73 4.57 5.80
CA PRO A 350 -5.27 5.23 7.02
C PRO A 350 -5.14 4.30 8.24
N SER A 351 -5.80 3.15 8.21
CA SER A 351 -5.64 2.10 9.24
C SER A 351 -4.33 1.31 9.10
N GLY A 352 -3.49 1.63 8.11
CA GLY A 352 -2.21 0.97 7.83
C GLY A 352 -2.32 -0.29 6.97
N SER A 353 -3.53 -0.74 6.64
CA SER A 353 -3.76 -1.91 5.78
C SER A 353 -3.41 -1.58 4.34
N ARG A 354 -2.54 -2.39 3.71
CA ARG A 354 -2.21 -2.27 2.29
C ARG A 354 -3.17 -3.09 1.41
N LEU A 355 -3.33 -2.71 0.15
CA LEU A 355 -4.09 -3.52 -0.82
C LEU A 355 -3.48 -4.92 -0.94
N GLY A 356 -2.17 -5.00 -1.16
CA GLY A 356 -1.47 -6.25 -1.46
C GLY A 356 -1.78 -6.79 -2.87
N TYR A 357 -0.90 -7.64 -3.39
CA TYR A 357 -0.97 -8.16 -4.75
C TYR A 357 -2.27 -8.87 -5.08
N ARG A 358 -2.70 -9.83 -4.23
CA ARG A 358 -3.95 -10.58 -4.43
C ARG A 358 -5.17 -9.68 -4.60
N CYS A 359 -5.24 -8.60 -3.82
CA CYS A 359 -6.32 -7.63 -3.96
C CYS A 359 -6.21 -6.90 -5.30
N VAL A 360 -5.02 -6.38 -5.63
CA VAL A 360 -4.76 -5.68 -6.89
C VAL A 360 -5.20 -6.54 -8.07
N ASP A 361 -4.83 -7.81 -8.10
CA ASP A 361 -5.19 -8.72 -9.19
C ASP A 361 -6.69 -8.91 -9.31
N ALA A 362 -7.38 -9.12 -8.19
CA ALA A 362 -8.83 -9.20 -8.17
C ALA A 362 -9.49 -7.90 -8.67
N LEU A 363 -8.95 -6.73 -8.32
CA LEU A 363 -9.45 -5.43 -8.80
C LEU A 363 -9.21 -5.24 -10.31
N LEU A 364 -8.07 -5.70 -10.84
CA LEU A 364 -7.74 -5.63 -12.26
C LEU A 364 -8.56 -6.61 -13.10
N ASP A 365 -8.77 -7.82 -12.61
CA ASP A 365 -9.65 -8.81 -13.21
C ASP A 365 -11.09 -8.30 -13.28
N GLU A 366 -11.58 -7.71 -12.19
CA GLU A 366 -12.92 -7.14 -12.13
C GLU A 366 -13.09 -6.00 -13.13
N ALA A 367 -12.08 -5.14 -13.27
CA ALA A 367 -12.07 -4.08 -14.29
C ALA A 367 -12.13 -4.65 -15.71
N THR A 368 -11.52 -5.81 -15.95
CA THR A 368 -11.49 -6.48 -17.25
C THR A 368 -12.81 -7.18 -17.58
N ARG A 369 -13.44 -7.86 -16.60
CA ARG A 369 -14.72 -8.59 -16.77
C ARG A 369 -15.90 -7.68 -17.08
N ARG A 370 -15.91 -6.46 -16.53
CA ARG A 370 -16.97 -5.46 -16.75
C ARG A 370 -16.83 -4.68 -18.05
N ARG A 371 -15.90 -5.06 -18.93
CA ARG A 371 -15.77 -4.43 -20.25
C ARG A 371 -16.94 -4.90 -21.14
N PRO A 372 -17.77 -4.00 -21.67
CA PRO A 372 -18.79 -4.39 -22.64
C PRO A 372 -18.10 -5.07 -23.83
N ARG A 373 -18.58 -6.27 -24.21
CA ARG A 373 -18.11 -6.96 -25.42
C ARG A 373 -18.32 -6.01 -26.61
N PRO A 374 -17.32 -5.83 -27.49
CA PRO A 374 -17.54 -5.05 -28.69
C PRO A 374 -18.72 -5.68 -29.46
N PRO A 375 -19.61 -4.87 -30.05
CA PRO A 375 -20.67 -5.41 -30.88
C PRO A 375 -20.03 -6.26 -31.97
N THR A 376 -20.39 -7.54 -32.04
CA THR A 376 -20.05 -8.38 -33.18
C THR A 376 -20.75 -7.78 -34.39
N THR A 377 -19.96 -7.17 -35.27
CA THR A 377 -20.44 -6.68 -36.55
C THR A 377 -20.95 -7.88 -37.36
N PRO A 378 -22.20 -7.86 -37.86
CA PRO A 378 -22.77 -8.95 -38.64
C PRO A 378 -22.12 -9.11 -40.01
#